data_AF-A0A2D6C2P0-F1
#
_entry.id   AF-A0A2D6C2P0-F1
#
_cell.length_a   1.000
_cell.length_b   1.000
_cell.length_c   1.000
_cell.angle_alpha   90.00
_cell.angle_beta   90.00
_cell.angle_gamma   90.00
#
_symmetry.space_group_name_H-M   'P 1'
#
loop_
_entity.id
_entity.type
_entity.pdbx_description
1 polymer ?
#
loop_
_entity_poly.entity_id
_entity_poly.type
_entity_poly.pdbx_seq_one_letter_code
_entity_poly.pdbx_strand_id
1 'polypeptide(L)'
;MRLIIWTLGSVFMAIGVVQLVIEGMFAAFGGSWTRLLTLRDLSALLAGSGSGDWMPDGFGSMPPWIFAGLVGAVLLYLGRYQRRRRP
;
A
#
# COMPACT_ATOMS: atom_id res chain seq x y z
N MET A 1 13.46 10.04 -15.41
CA MET A 1 13.43 9.31 -14.13
C MET A 1 12.62 10.03 -13.04
N ARG A 2 12.80 11.34 -12.78
CA ARG A 2 12.00 12.09 -11.78
C ARG A 2 10.48 11.94 -11.96
N LEU A 3 9.99 12.16 -13.19
CA LEU A 3 8.56 12.09 -13.49
C LEU A 3 8.00 10.70 -13.18
N ILE A 4 8.74 9.64 -13.54
CA ILE A 4 8.36 8.25 -13.30
C ILE A 4 8.23 7.97 -11.79
N ILE A 5 9.22 8.38 -10.99
CA ILE A 5 9.20 8.19 -9.53
C ILE A 5 8.02 8.93 -8.89
N TRP A 6 7.74 10.15 -9.35
CA TRP A 6 6.58 10.92 -8.90
C TRP A 6 5.26 10.26 -9.29
N THR A 7 5.13 9.82 -10.53
CA THR A 7 3.92 9.11 -11.01
C THR A 7 3.71 7.83 -10.21
N LEU A 8 4.75 7.01 -10.00
CA LEU A 8 4.66 5.81 -9.19
C LEU A 8 4.26 6.14 -7.75
N GLY A 9 4.88 7.14 -7.14
CA GLY A 9 4.51 7.60 -5.79
C GLY A 9 3.05 8.02 -5.68
N SER A 10 2.55 8.79 -6.65
CA SER A 10 1.14 9.19 -6.70
C SER A 10 0.19 8.00 -6.88
N VAL A 11 0.56 7.02 -7.71
CA VAL A 11 -0.23 5.80 -7.90
C VAL A 11 -0.33 5.01 -6.61
N PHE A 12 0.80 4.81 -5.89
CA PHE A 12 0.79 4.13 -4.61
C PHE A 12 -0.03 4.86 -3.54
N MET A 13 0.03 6.19 -3.50
CA MET A 13 -0.83 6.98 -2.61
C MET A 13 -2.32 6.82 -2.94
N ALA A 14 -2.68 6.83 -4.23
CA ALA A 14 -4.06 6.61 -4.67
C ALA A 14 -4.56 5.22 -4.27
N ILE A 15 -3.74 4.18 -4.46
CA ILE A 15 -4.04 2.82 -4.01
C ILE A 15 -4.25 2.79 -2.50
N GLY A 16 -3.38 3.46 -1.72
CA GLY A 16 -3.52 3.54 -0.27
C GLY A 16 -4.84 4.18 0.16
N VAL A 17 -5.26 5.27 -0.47
CA VAL A 17 -6.54 5.93 -0.20
C VAL A 17 -7.71 5.01 -0.53
N VAL A 18 -7.69 4.34 -1.69
CA VAL A 18 -8.76 3.41 -2.09
C VAL A 18 -8.86 2.25 -1.09
N GLN A 19 -7.74 1.68 -0.66
CA GLN A 19 -7.72 0.61 0.34
C GLN A 19 -8.25 1.07 1.70
N LEU A 20 -7.91 2.28 2.13
CA LEU A 20 -8.44 2.87 3.36
C LEU A 20 -9.96 3.08 3.28
N VAL A 21 -10.48 3.51 2.12
CA VAL A 21 -11.93 3.61 1.88
C VAL A 21 -12.58 2.23 1.94
N ILE A 22 -11.99 1.20 1.33
CA ILE A 22 -12.51 -0.17 1.37
C ILE A 22 -12.58 -0.68 2.81
N GLU A 23 -11.53 -0.48 3.61
CA GLU A 23 -11.55 -0.84 5.04
C GLU A 23 -12.61 -0.04 5.81
N GLY A 24 -12.73 1.27 5.54
CA GLY A 24 -13.76 2.11 6.14
C GLY A 24 -15.18 1.68 5.78
N MET A 25 -15.40 1.20 4.55
CA MET A 25 -16.68 0.61 4.14
C MET A 25 -16.95 -0.69 4.89
N PHE A 26 -15.98 -1.60 4.98
CA PHE A 26 -16.15 -2.83 5.76
C PHE A 26 -16.51 -2.54 7.22
N ALA A 27 -15.84 -1.57 7.83
CA ALA A 27 -16.14 -1.08 9.16
C ALA A 27 -17.57 -0.51 9.32
N ALA A 28 -18.05 0.25 8.33
CA ALA A 28 -19.36 0.89 8.37
C ALA A 28 -20.53 -0.09 8.18
N PHE A 29 -20.35 -1.16 7.39
CA PHE A 29 -21.40 -2.13 7.07
C PHE A 29 -21.42 -3.37 8.00
N GLY A 30 -20.84 -3.27 9.20
CA GLY A 30 -20.89 -4.31 10.23
C GLY A 30 -19.70 -5.29 10.24
N GLY A 31 -18.65 -5.01 9.45
CA GLY A 31 -17.36 -5.66 9.58
C GLY A 31 -16.58 -5.17 10.80
N SER A 32 -15.73 -6.02 11.36
CA SER A 32 -14.92 -5.65 12.53
C SER A 32 -13.75 -4.75 12.15
N TRP A 33 -13.61 -3.61 12.83
CA TRP A 33 -12.39 -2.77 12.81
C TRP A 33 -11.14 -3.52 13.27
N THR A 34 -11.30 -4.64 13.97
CA THR A 34 -10.17 -5.44 14.48
C THR A 34 -9.64 -6.45 13.47
N ARG A 35 -10.36 -6.69 12.36
CA ARG A 35 -9.96 -7.66 11.34
C ARG A 35 -9.62 -6.90 10.06
N LEU A 36 -8.47 -6.27 10.08
CA LEU A 36 -7.91 -5.57 8.92
C LEU A 36 -7.56 -6.59 7.84
N LEU A 37 -7.84 -6.24 6.59
CA LEU A 37 -7.39 -7.03 5.46
C LEU A 37 -5.86 -6.97 5.46
N THR A 38 -5.17 -8.10 5.46
CA THR A 38 -3.70 -8.10 5.46
C THR A 38 -3.15 -8.23 4.04
N LEU A 39 -1.88 -7.87 3.83
CA LEU A 39 -1.21 -8.11 2.55
C LEU A 39 -1.18 -9.60 2.19
N ARG A 40 -1.08 -10.50 3.18
CA ARG A 40 -1.15 -11.95 2.96
C ARG A 40 -2.53 -12.36 2.46
N ASP A 41 -3.61 -11.83 3.04
CA ASP A 41 -4.97 -12.09 2.57
C ASP A 41 -5.20 -11.55 1.15
N LEU A 42 -4.67 -10.37 0.85
CA LEU A 42 -4.75 -9.76 -0.47
C LEU A 42 -4.01 -10.60 -1.52
N SER A 43 -2.82 -11.12 -1.20
CA SER A 43 -2.09 -12.03 -2.07
C SER A 43 -2.87 -13.33 -2.31
N ALA A 44 -3.43 -13.91 -1.24
CA ALA A 44 -4.21 -15.13 -1.32
C ALA A 44 -5.48 -14.95 -2.19
N LEU A 45 -6.11 -13.77 -2.13
CA LEU A 45 -7.25 -13.41 -2.97
C LEU A 45 -6.88 -13.24 -4.44
N LEU A 46 -5.71 -12.68 -4.76
CA LEU A 46 -5.29 -12.43 -6.14
C LEU A 46 -4.68 -13.65 -6.83
N ALA A 47 -3.86 -14.41 -6.10
CA ALA A 47 -2.99 -15.45 -6.66
C ALA A 47 -3.31 -16.87 -6.13
N GLY A 48 -4.36 -17.01 -5.31
CA GLY A 48 -4.81 -18.29 -4.75
C GLY A 48 -4.19 -18.62 -3.39
N SER A 49 -4.73 -19.65 -2.74
CA SER A 49 -4.30 -20.10 -1.41
C SER A 49 -2.82 -20.45 -1.36
N GLY A 50 -2.10 -19.98 -0.34
CA GLY A 50 -0.67 -20.23 -0.13
C GLY A 50 0.27 -19.23 -0.84
N SER A 51 -0.25 -18.38 -1.72
CA SER A 51 0.54 -17.36 -2.43
C SER A 51 1.07 -16.23 -1.53
N GLY A 52 0.65 -16.18 -0.26
CA GLY A 52 1.13 -15.23 0.73
C GLY A 52 2.10 -15.80 1.76
N ASP A 53 2.41 -17.11 1.69
CA ASP A 53 3.24 -17.80 2.68
C ASP A 53 4.71 -17.38 2.60
N TRP A 54 5.15 -16.87 1.45
CA TRP A 54 6.49 -16.33 1.25
C TRP A 54 6.69 -14.96 1.91
N MET A 55 5.62 -14.24 2.28
CA MET A 55 5.74 -12.92 2.90
C MET A 55 6.15 -13.05 4.38
N PRO A 56 7.20 -12.32 4.82
CA PRO A 56 7.61 -12.29 6.22
C PRO A 56 6.47 -11.78 7.12
N ASP A 57 6.33 -12.32 8.33
CA ASP A 57 5.19 -12.02 9.22
C ASP A 57 5.02 -10.53 9.51
N GLY A 58 6.12 -9.76 9.53
CA GLY A 58 6.07 -8.30 9.69
C GLY A 58 5.44 -7.56 8.52
N PHE A 59 5.68 -7.99 7.27
CA PHE A 59 5.10 -7.37 6.07
C PHE A 59 3.74 -7.97 5.73
N GLY A 60 3.59 -9.28 5.86
CA GLY A 60 2.36 -10.00 5.52
C GLY A 60 1.17 -9.59 6.39
N SER A 61 1.41 -9.18 7.64
CA SER A 61 0.37 -8.72 8.57
C SER A 61 0.01 -7.23 8.43
N MET A 62 0.74 -6.46 7.61
CA MET A 62 0.45 -5.03 7.45
C MET A 62 -0.83 -4.82 6.64
N PRO A 63 -1.67 -3.84 7.04
CA PRO A 63 -2.75 -3.35 6.20
C PRO A 63 -2.23 -2.82 4.85
N PRO A 64 -2.87 -3.17 3.72
CA PRO A 64 -2.46 -2.74 2.38
C PRO A 64 -2.32 -1.22 2.24
N TRP A 65 -3.17 -0.43 2.89
CA TRP A 65 -3.10 1.03 2.81
C TRP A 65 -1.86 1.60 3.51
N ILE A 66 -1.40 0.99 4.61
CA ILE A 66 -0.17 1.40 5.30
C ILE A 66 1.03 1.15 4.39
N PHE A 67 1.10 -0.05 3.82
CA PHE A 67 2.19 -0.39 2.90
C PHE A 67 2.21 0.52 1.68
N ALA A 68 1.06 0.70 1.00
CA ALA A 68 0.95 1.55 -0.17
C ALA A 68 1.25 3.02 0.16
N GLY A 69 0.77 3.52 1.31
CA GLY A 69 1.03 4.87 1.78
C GLY A 69 2.52 5.12 2.08
N LEU A 70 3.19 4.19 2.76
CA LEU A 70 4.63 4.28 3.05
C LEU A 70 5.47 4.29 1.77
N VAL A 71 5.21 3.34 0.86
CA VAL A 71 5.93 3.27 -0.43
C VAL A 71 5.67 4.53 -1.25
N GLY A 72 4.41 4.98 -1.34
CA GLY A 72 4.03 6.21 -2.02
C GLY A 72 4.74 7.44 -1.47
N ALA A 73 4.73 7.62 -0.14
CA ALA A 73 5.39 8.73 0.54
C ALA A 73 6.91 8.74 0.31
N VAL A 74 7.57 7.57 0.40
CA VAL A 74 9.01 7.44 0.14
C VAL A 74 9.34 7.79 -1.31
N LEU A 75 8.56 7.31 -2.28
CA LEU A 75 8.79 7.62 -3.69
C LEU A 75 8.59 9.12 -3.98
N LEU A 76 7.53 9.73 -3.47
CA LEU A 76 7.30 11.17 -3.61
C LEU A 76 8.41 11.99 -2.96
N TYR A 77 8.88 11.58 -1.78
CA TYR A 77 10.02 12.18 -1.10
C TYR A 77 11.27 12.08 -1.98
N LEU A 78 11.67 10.88 -2.42
CA LEU A 78 12.84 10.70 -3.30
C LEU A 78 12.74 11.52 -4.59
N GLY A 79 11.56 11.56 -5.20
CA GLY A 79 11.26 12.41 -6.35
C GLY A 79 11.47 13.90 -6.10
N ARG A 80 11.22 14.37 -4.87
CA ARG A 80 11.48 15.75 -4.43
C ARG A 80 12.98 16.06 -4.31
N TYR A 81 13.79 15.15 -3.74
CA TYR A 81 15.24 15.40 -3.56
C TYR A 81 16.05 15.27 -4.86
N GLN A 82 15.58 14.50 -5.85
CA GLN A 82 16.17 14.53 -7.19
C GLN A 82 16.09 15.90 -7.87
N ARG A 83 15.16 16.78 -7.46
CA ARG A 83 15.06 18.15 -7.97
C ARG A 83 16.18 19.06 -7.47
N ARG A 84 16.74 18.78 -6.27
CA ARG A 84 17.80 19.60 -5.65
C ARG A 84 19.21 19.25 -6.12
N ARG A 85 19.40 18.09 -6.77
CA ARG A 85 20.73 17.60 -7.22
C ARG A 85 21.07 17.94 -8.67
N ARG A 86 20.24 18.71 -9.38
CA ARG A 86 20.59 19.23 -10.70
C ARG A 86 20.97 20.72 -10.54
N PRO A 87 22.24 21.10 -10.76
CA PRO A 87 22.61 22.49 -10.97
C PRO A 87 21.94 23.04 -12.24
#